data_AF-A0A1W1ZC29-F1
#
_entry.id   AF-A0A1W1ZC29-F1
#
_cell.length_a   1.000
_cell.length_b   1.000
_cell.length_c   1.000
_cell.angle_alpha   90.00
_cell.angle_beta   90.00
_cell.angle_gamma   90.00
#
_symmetry.space_group_name_H-M   'P 1'
#
loop_
_entity.id
_entity.type
_entity.pdbx_description
1 polymer ?
#
loop_
_entity_poly.entity_id
_entity_poly.type
_entity_poly.pdbx_seq_one_letter_code
_entity_poly.pdbx_strand_id
1 'polypeptide(L)' 'MTDTTPPVEPEIGHTVWHRGWEISYDVEASHWGAEGWRAYKGGPDLDAPHTSARTFSDLIEEIDAEETPL' A
#
# COMPACT_ATOMS: atom_id res chain seq x y z
N MET A 1 -14.87 1.82 15.45
CA MET A 1 -15.49 1.21 14.26
C MET A 1 -14.43 1.23 13.19
N THR A 2 -13.77 0.10 12.96
CA THR A 2 -12.90 -0.06 11.79
C THR A 2 -13.83 -0.11 10.59
N ASP A 3 -13.79 0.91 9.76
CA ASP A 3 -14.39 0.84 8.44
C ASP A 3 -13.66 -0.29 7.70
N THR A 4 -14.36 -1.41 7.52
CA THR A 4 -13.83 -2.59 6.83
C THR A 4 -14.02 -2.49 5.32
N THR A 5 -14.45 -1.33 4.81
CA THR A 5 -14.50 -1.12 3.35
C THR A 5 -13.06 -1.06 2.86
N PRO A 6 -12.65 -1.94 1.93
CA PRO A 6 -11.34 -1.80 1.33
C PRO A 6 -11.23 -0.40 0.70
N PRO A 7 -10.06 0.25 0.83
CA PRO A 7 -9.86 1.55 0.20
C PRO A 7 -10.11 1.43 -1.31
N VAL A 8 -10.59 2.50 -1.92
CA VAL A 8 -10.72 2.56 -3.39
C VAL A 8 -9.33 2.80 -3.98
N GLU A 9 -8.99 2.09 -5.05
CA GLU A 9 -7.75 2.29 -5.79
C GLU A 9 -7.61 3.77 -6.18
N PRO A 10 -6.55 4.48 -5.75
CA PRO A 10 -6.37 5.88 -6.08
C PRO A 10 -5.90 6.03 -7.54
N GLU A 11 -6.12 7.20 -8.12
CA GLU A 11 -5.53 7.54 -9.42
C GLU A 11 -4.00 7.58 -9.31
N ILE A 12 -3.29 7.24 -10.38
CA ILE A 12 -1.82 7.30 -10.41
C ILE A 12 -1.36 8.72 -10.06
N GLY A 13 -0.42 8.82 -9.10
CA GLY A 13 0.06 10.09 -8.56
C GLY A 13 -0.71 10.60 -7.34
N HIS A 14 -1.76 9.91 -6.91
CA HIS A 14 -2.45 10.15 -5.64
C HIS A 14 -2.08 9.10 -4.59
N THR A 15 -2.24 9.49 -3.33
CA THR A 15 -2.00 8.63 -2.16
C THR A 15 -3.28 8.37 -1.40
N VAL A 16 -3.45 7.16 -0.87
CA VAL A 16 -4.56 6.78 0.01
C VAL A 16 -4.02 6.16 1.30
N TRP A 17 -4.77 6.30 2.39
CA TRP A 17 -4.40 5.73 3.68
C TRP A 17 -5.27 4.53 4.01
N HIS A 18 -4.65 3.42 4.43
CA HIS A 18 -5.33 2.20 4.88
C HIS A 18 -4.63 1.64 6.13
N ARG A 19 -5.35 1.50 7.25
CA ARG A 19 -4.81 0.97 8.52
C ARG A 19 -3.48 1.61 8.98
N GLY A 20 -3.29 2.90 8.72
CA GLY A 20 -2.05 3.60 9.07
C GLY A 20 -0.89 3.40 8.08
N TRP A 21 -1.15 2.76 6.94
CA TRP A 21 -0.25 2.66 5.81
C TRP A 21 -0.61 3.72 4.76
N GLU A 22 0.38 4.45 4.29
CA GLU A 22 0.27 5.34 3.14
C GLU A 22 0.56 4.55 1.86
N ILE A 23 -0.43 4.45 0.98
CA ILE A 23 -0.37 3.70 -0.27
C ILE A 23 -0.21 4.68 -1.43
N SER A 24 0.73 4.38 -2.34
CA SER A 24 1.03 5.17 -3.53
C SER A 24 1.39 4.28 -4.72
N TYR A 25 1.22 4.81 -5.94
CA TYR A 25 1.69 4.16 -7.15
C TYR A 25 3.05 4.71 -7.57
N ASP A 26 4.05 3.85 -7.66
CA ASP A 26 5.38 4.16 -8.18
C ASP A 26 5.46 3.81 -9.68
N VAL A 27 5.42 4.86 -10.50
CA VAL A 27 5.48 4.76 -11.97
C VAL A 27 6.83 4.23 -12.44
N GLU A 28 7.94 4.57 -11.76
CA GLU A 28 9.26 4.10 -12.14
C GLU A 28 9.42 2.62 -11.80
N ALA A 29 9.00 2.20 -10.61
CA ALA A 29 9.02 0.79 -10.20
C ALA A 29 8.14 -0.10 -11.10
N SER A 30 7.00 0.43 -11.52
CA SER A 30 6.14 -0.21 -12.52
C SER A 30 6.82 -0.34 -13.89
N HIS A 31 7.53 0.71 -14.33
CA HIS A 31 8.23 0.73 -15.61
C HIS A 31 9.38 -0.29 -15.68
N TRP A 32 10.11 -0.48 -14.58
CA TRP A 32 11.26 -1.39 -14.53
C TRP A 32 10.92 -2.81 -14.07
N GLY A 33 9.63 -3.09 -13.79
CA GLY A 33 9.07 -4.43 -13.91
C GLY A 33 8.92 -5.27 -12.63
N ALA A 34 8.69 -4.69 -11.46
CA ALA A 34 8.37 -5.52 -10.29
C ALA A 34 7.08 -5.14 -9.56
N GLU A 35 6.95 -3.93 -9.02
CA GLU A 35 5.84 -3.58 -8.13
C GLU A 35 5.43 -2.12 -8.32
N GLY A 36 4.26 -1.90 -8.92
CA GLY A 36 3.74 -0.55 -9.14
C GLY A 36 3.09 0.06 -7.89
N TRP A 37 2.54 -0.77 -7.00
CA TRP A 37 1.90 -0.29 -5.76
C TRP A 37 2.83 -0.46 -4.58
N ARG A 38 2.97 0.58 -3.76
CA ARG A 38 3.79 0.57 -2.54
C ARG A 38 3.02 1.14 -1.36
N ALA A 39 3.24 0.57 -0.19
CA ALA A 39 2.69 1.05 1.07
C ALA A 39 3.79 1.27 2.10
N TYR A 40 3.69 2.35 2.88
CA TYR A 40 4.60 2.64 3.99
C TYR A 40 3.82 2.85 5.29
N LYS A 41 4.18 2.11 6.35
CA LYS A 41 3.52 2.21 7.65
C LYS A 41 3.97 3.47 8.38
N GLY A 42 3.03 4.37 8.63
CA GLY A 42 3.29 5.66 9.27
C GLY A 42 3.81 6.75 8.33
N GLY A 43 3.91 6.48 7.02
CA GLY A 43 4.44 7.41 6.02
C GLY A 43 5.84 7.01 5.50
N PRO A 44 6.37 7.74 4.50
CA PRO A 44 7.60 7.37 3.78
C PRO A 44 8.88 7.76 4.54
N ASP A 45 9.02 7.26 5.76
CA ASP A 45 10.26 7.33 6.53
C ASP A 45 11.24 6.21 6.10
N LEU A 46 12.55 6.47 6.19
CA LEU A 46 13.61 5.54 5.74
C LEU A 46 13.61 4.17 6.46
N ASP A 47 13.12 4.14 7.71
CA ASP A 47 13.04 2.94 8.54
C ASP A 47 11.60 2.43 8.71
N ALA A 48 10.64 3.00 7.98
CA ALA A 48 9.25 2.56 8.06
C ALA A 48 9.11 1.15 7.45
N PRO A 49 8.34 0.24 8.09
CA PRO A 49 7.88 -0.98 7.44
C PRO A 49 7.19 -0.61 6.12
N HIS A 50 7.57 -1.30 5.04
CA HIS A 50 6.99 -1.09 3.73
C HIS A 50 6.71 -2.43 3.06
N THR A 51 5.69 -2.43 2.20
CA THR A 51 5.33 -3.59 1.37
C THR A 51 4.95 -3.10 -0.02
N SER A 52 5.03 -3.99 -1.01
CA SER A 52 4.87 -3.65 -2.41
C SER A 52 4.21 -4.79 -3.19
N ALA A 53 3.38 -4.42 -4.17
CA ALA A 53 2.66 -5.39 -4.98
C ALA A 53 2.43 -4.90 -6.42
N ARG A 54 2.01 -5.83 -7.27
CA ARG A 54 1.68 -5.55 -8.68
C ARG A 54 0.30 -4.93 -8.83
N THR A 55 -0.65 -5.32 -8.00
CA THR A 55 -2.02 -4.80 -8.03
C THR A 55 -2.35 -4.15 -6.69
N PHE A 56 -3.30 -3.23 -6.70
CA PHE A 56 -3.74 -2.57 -5.49
C PHE A 56 -4.38 -3.57 -4.51
N SER A 57 -5.18 -4.51 -5.03
CA SER A 57 -5.82 -5.54 -4.22
C SER A 57 -4.81 -6.44 -3.51
N ASP A 58 -3.79 -6.93 -4.20
CA ASP A 58 -2.71 -7.73 -3.59
C ASP A 58 -2.03 -6.92 -2.46
N LEU A 59 -1.78 -5.63 -2.67
CA LEU A 59 -1.18 -4.76 -1.65
C LEU A 59 -2.06 -4.65 -0.40
N ILE A 60 -3.38 -4.51 -0.57
CA ILE A 60 -4.32 -4.46 0.56
C ILE A 60 -4.33 -5.78 1.32
N GLU A 61 -4.30 -6.92 0.62
CA GLU A 61 -4.25 -8.24 1.25
C GLU A 61 -2.97 -8.42 2.08
N GLU A 62 -1.82 -7.96 1.58
CA GLU A 62 -0.55 -7.98 2.33
C GLU A 62 -0.61 -7.09 3.57
N ILE A 63 -1.12 -5.85 3.46
CA ILE A 63 -1.30 -4.95 4.62
C ILE A 63 -2.23 -5.59 5.65
N ASP A 64 -3.34 -6.17 5.21
CA ASP A 64 -4.31 -6.78 6.11
C ASP A 64 -3.74 -8.03 6.80
N ALA A 65 -2.89 -8.80 6.12
CA ALA A 65 -2.14 -9.92 6.70
C ALA A 65 -1.13 -9.45 7.75
N GLU A 66 -0.41 -8.35 7.50
CA GLU A 66 0.53 -7.77 8.47
C GLU A 66 -0.15 -7.17 9.71
N GLU A 67 -1.34 -6.60 9.55
CA GLU A 67 -2.10 -6.00 10.66
C GLU A 67 -2.89 -7.02 11.49
N THR A 68 -3.05 -8.25 11.01
CA THR A 68 -3.80 -9.29 11.73
C THR A 68 -2.83 -10.13 12.58
N PRO A 69 -2.86 -10.01 13.93
CA PRO A 69 -2.04 -10.87 14.78
C PRO A 69 -2.54 -12.32 14.70
N LEU A 70 -1.60 -13.26 14.51
CA LEU A 70 -1.80 -14.71 14.68
C LEU A 70 -2.29 -15.06 16.09
#